data_AF-A0A9W7HUW9-F1
#
_entry.id   AF-A0A9W7HUW9-F1
#
_cell.length_a   1.000
_cell.length_b   1.000
_cell.length_c   1.000
_cell.angle_alpha   90.00
_cell.angle_beta   90.00
_cell.angle_gamma   90.00
#
_symmetry.space_group_name_H-M   'P 1'
#
loop_
_entity.id
_entity.type
_entity.pdbx_description
1 polymer ?
#
loop_
_entity_poly.entity_id
_entity_poly.type
_entity_poly.pdbx_seq_one_letter_code
_entity_poly.pdbx_strand_id
1 'polypeptide(L)'
;MAGVDVILDCVGAAYLQRNLKSLNVDGRLLMIGTMSRFVAELNLGAMFAKRLSIQAAVLRTRNAEEKAAIVNEVEKNVWPAIMSGKVKPVIYQQLALGEAVEAHLLMEHGNHIEKVLLIP
;
A
#
# COMPACT_ATOMS: atom_id res chain seq x y z
N MET A 1 -0.17 -25.38 7.27
CA MET A 1 0.25 -24.01 7.66
C MET A 1 -0.90 -23.08 7.32
N ALA A 2 -1.28 -22.17 8.22
CA ALA A 2 -2.29 -21.16 7.94
C ALA A 2 -1.69 -20.03 7.09
N GLY A 3 -2.41 -19.59 6.07
CA GLY A 3 -2.10 -18.39 5.29
C GLY A 3 -2.68 -17.14 5.96
N VAL A 4 -2.78 -16.05 5.19
CA VAL A 4 -3.37 -14.77 5.63
C VAL A 4 -4.72 -14.50 4.96
N ASP A 5 -5.59 -13.75 5.62
CA ASP A 5 -6.93 -13.45 5.06
C ASP A 5 -6.92 -12.26 4.11
N VAL A 6 -5.96 -11.34 4.30
CA VAL A 6 -5.82 -10.12 3.49
C VAL A 6 -4.35 -9.87 3.18
N ILE A 7 -4.06 -9.53 1.92
CA ILE A 7 -2.77 -9.01 1.49
C ILE A 7 -2.99 -7.61 0.90
N LEU A 8 -2.20 -6.64 1.36
CA LEU A 8 -2.05 -5.32 0.75
C LEU A 8 -0.75 -5.31 -0.05
N ASP A 9 -0.83 -5.17 -1.38
CA ASP A 9 0.31 -5.34 -2.29
C ASP A 9 0.65 -4.05 -3.07
N CYS A 10 1.91 -3.63 -2.99
CA CYS A 10 2.49 -2.55 -3.79
C CYS A 10 3.52 -3.04 -4.82
N VAL A 11 3.86 -4.34 -4.84
CA VAL A 11 4.87 -4.92 -5.73
C VAL A 11 4.26 -5.31 -7.07
N GLY A 12 3.09 -5.95 -7.06
CA GLY A 12 2.33 -6.28 -8.26
C GLY A 12 2.79 -7.59 -8.93
N ALA A 13 3.04 -7.53 -10.24
CA ALA A 13 3.18 -8.71 -11.10
C ALA A 13 4.13 -9.79 -10.57
N ALA A 14 5.30 -9.39 -10.06
CA ALA A 14 6.30 -10.32 -9.55
C ALA A 14 5.82 -11.16 -8.34
N TYR A 15 4.86 -10.64 -7.56
CA TYR A 15 4.38 -11.27 -6.33
C TYR A 15 3.02 -11.95 -6.47
N LEU A 16 2.29 -11.73 -7.57
CA LEU A 16 0.91 -12.21 -7.74
C LEU A 16 0.75 -13.69 -7.36
N GLN A 17 1.51 -14.60 -7.98
CA GLN A 17 1.38 -16.04 -7.71
C GLN A 17 1.77 -16.43 -6.28
N ARG A 18 2.73 -15.73 -5.68
CA ARG A 18 3.11 -15.95 -4.27
C ARG A 18 2.00 -15.46 -3.34
N ASN A 19 1.41 -14.30 -3.62
CA ASN A 19 0.28 -13.76 -2.87
C ASN A 19 -0.92 -14.71 -2.89
N LEU A 20 -1.30 -15.24 -4.06
CA LEU A 20 -2.41 -16.20 -4.16
C LEU A 20 -2.16 -17.49 -3.35
N LYS A 21 -0.92 -17.98 -3.30
CA LYS A 21 -0.54 -19.14 -2.49
C LYS A 21 -0.64 -18.85 -0.99
N SER A 22 -0.25 -17.64 -0.58
CA SER A 22 -0.24 -17.20 0.82
C SER A 22 -1.63 -16.88 1.38
N LEU A 23 -2.64 -16.67 0.55
CA LEU A 23 -4.01 -16.39 1.01
C LEU A 23 -4.70 -17.64 1.58
N ASN A 24 -5.51 -17.45 2.61
CA ASN A 24 -6.47 -18.44 3.11
C ASN A 24 -7.64 -18.64 2.13
N VAL A 25 -8.47 -19.64 2.42
CA VAL A 25 -9.79 -19.76 1.78
C VAL A 25 -10.59 -18.49 2.06
N ASP A 26 -11.27 -17.95 1.05
CA ASP A 26 -11.98 -16.67 1.04
C ASP A 26 -11.06 -15.44 1.23
N GLY A 27 -9.75 -15.60 1.01
CA GLY A 27 -8.76 -14.55 1.14
C GLY A 27 -8.85 -13.44 0.08
N ARG A 28 -8.37 -12.24 0.43
CA ARG A 28 -8.49 -11.02 -0.37
C ARG A 28 -7.13 -10.39 -0.67
N LEU A 29 -6.86 -10.13 -1.95
CA LEU A 29 -5.70 -9.36 -2.39
C LEU A 29 -6.13 -7.95 -2.79
N LEU A 30 -5.62 -6.93 -2.09
CA LEU A 30 -5.81 -5.53 -2.44
C LEU A 30 -4.51 -4.95 -3.00
N MET A 31 -4.52 -4.55 -4.27
CA MET A 31 -3.38 -3.97 -4.96
C MET A 31 -3.45 -2.44 -4.93
N ILE A 32 -2.38 -1.76 -4.50
CA ILE A 32 -2.30 -0.29 -4.39
C ILE A 32 -1.22 0.36 -5.25
N GLY A 33 -0.44 -0.44 -5.98
CA GLY A 33 0.62 0.03 -6.86
C GLY A 33 1.35 -1.12 -7.52
N THR A 34 2.33 -0.76 -8.35
CA THR A 34 3.30 -1.73 -8.88
C THR A 34 4.69 -1.11 -8.88
N MET A 35 5.57 -1.67 -8.05
CA MET A 35 7.01 -1.41 -8.08
C MET A 35 7.73 -2.33 -9.08
N SER A 36 7.04 -3.37 -9.56
CA SER A 36 7.56 -4.31 -10.55
C SER A 36 6.91 -4.08 -11.92
N ARG A 37 6.58 -5.16 -12.65
CA ARG A 37 5.92 -5.07 -13.96
C ARG A 37 4.41 -4.83 -13.81
N PHE A 38 3.79 -4.30 -14.86
CA PHE A 38 2.36 -4.03 -14.91
C PHE A 38 1.52 -5.24 -15.33
N VAL A 39 2.12 -6.21 -16.03
CA VAL A 39 1.41 -7.35 -16.62
C VAL A 39 1.86 -8.65 -15.95
N ALA A 40 0.89 -9.50 -15.61
CA ALA A 40 1.11 -10.83 -15.03
C ALA A 40 0.06 -11.82 -15.51
N GLU A 41 0.42 -13.10 -15.51
CA GLU A 41 -0.51 -14.20 -15.73
C GLU A 41 -1.20 -14.59 -14.42
N LEU A 42 -2.54 -14.65 -14.46
CA LEU A 42 -3.37 -15.06 -13.34
C LEU A 42 -3.74 -16.54 -13.45
N ASN A 43 -3.40 -17.33 -12.43
CA ASN A 43 -3.84 -18.73 -12.35
C ASN A 43 -5.27 -18.80 -11.79
N LEU A 44 -6.26 -18.96 -12.66
CA LEU A 44 -7.67 -19.07 -12.27
C LEU A 44 -7.97 -20.30 -11.41
N GLY A 45 -7.23 -21.40 -11.57
CA GLY A 45 -7.36 -22.59 -10.72
C GLY A 45 -7.05 -22.27 -9.25
N ALA A 46 -6.04 -21.43 -8.99
CA ALA A 46 -5.72 -20.96 -7.64
C ALA A 46 -6.83 -20.06 -7.06
N MET A 47 -7.48 -19.25 -7.90
CA MET A 47 -8.61 -18.41 -7.49
C MET A 47 -9.79 -19.27 -7.05
N PHE A 48 -10.20 -20.26 -7.85
CA PHE A 48 -11.34 -21.12 -7.53
C PHE A 48 -11.07 -22.03 -6.33
N ALA A 49 -9.88 -22.61 -6.22
CA ALA A 49 -9.53 -23.54 -5.15
C ALA A 49 -9.71 -22.94 -3.74
N LYS A 50 -9.57 -21.62 -3.62
CA LYS A 50 -9.69 -20.89 -2.35
C LYS A 50 -10.74 -19.78 -2.38
N ARG A 51 -11.56 -19.67 -3.44
CA ARG A 51 -12.58 -18.60 -3.63
C ARG A 51 -12.01 -17.19 -3.37
N LEU A 52 -10.82 -16.93 -3.91
CA LEU A 52 -10.11 -15.68 -3.67
C LEU A 52 -10.78 -14.51 -4.38
N SER A 53 -10.54 -13.29 -3.87
CA SER A 53 -10.87 -12.04 -4.55
C SER A 53 -9.66 -11.14 -4.72
N ILE A 54 -9.63 -10.40 -5.83
CA ILE A 54 -8.61 -9.40 -6.13
C ILE A 54 -9.31 -8.06 -6.35
N GLN A 55 -8.81 -7.03 -5.69
CA GLN A 55 -9.26 -5.65 -5.83
C GLN A 55 -8.04 -4.76 -6.07
N ALA A 56 -8.26 -3.62 -6.72
CA ALA A 56 -7.25 -2.60 -6.90
C ALA A 56 -7.81 -1.23 -6.49
N ALA A 57 -6.98 -0.41 -5.86
CA ALA A 57 -7.34 0.94 -5.47
C ALA A 57 -6.20 1.91 -5.76
N VAL A 58 -6.55 3.05 -6.35
CA VAL A 58 -5.64 4.19 -6.53
C VAL A 58 -6.37 5.47 -6.13
N LEU A 59 -5.65 6.36 -5.43
CA LEU A 59 -6.22 7.61 -4.95
C LEU A 59 -6.20 8.72 -6.02
N ARG A 60 -5.22 8.68 -6.93
CA ARG A 60 -4.95 9.75 -7.90
C ARG A 60 -6.15 10.06 -8.81
N THR A 61 -6.83 9.04 -9.33
CA THR A 61 -7.90 9.18 -10.32
C THR A 61 -9.28 9.47 -9.70
N ARG A 62 -9.40 9.44 -8.37
CA ARG A 62 -10.66 9.73 -7.68
C ARG A 62 -11.02 11.21 -7.75
N ASN A 63 -12.31 11.50 -7.86
CA ASN A 63 -12.84 12.86 -7.80
C ASN A 63 -12.83 13.41 -6.36
N ALA A 64 -13.23 14.67 -6.19
CA ALA A 64 -13.19 15.34 -4.89
C ALA A 64 -14.16 14.72 -3.87
N GLU A 65 -15.36 14.32 -4.29
CA GLU A 65 -16.38 13.72 -3.42
C GLU A 65 -15.92 12.34 -2.92
N GLU A 66 -15.37 11.51 -3.81
CA GLU A 66 -14.79 10.21 -3.45
C GLU A 66 -13.63 10.35 -2.48
N LYS A 67 -12.78 11.38 -2.66
CA LYS A 67 -11.67 11.68 -1.72
C LYS A 67 -12.19 12.17 -0.38
N ALA A 68 -13.21 13.03 -0.36
CA ALA A 68 -13.84 13.50 0.86
C ALA A 68 -14.45 12.34 1.67
N ALA A 69 -15.13 11.40 0.99
CA ALA A 69 -15.65 10.20 1.64
C ALA A 69 -14.54 9.35 2.29
N ILE A 70 -13.38 9.20 1.62
CA ILE A 70 -12.23 8.50 2.22
C ILE A 70 -11.70 9.23 3.44
N VAL A 71 -11.54 10.56 3.36
CA VAL A 71 -11.06 11.38 4.49
C VAL A 71 -11.99 11.25 5.69
N ASN A 72 -13.31 11.30 5.48
CA ASN A 72 -14.30 11.11 6.54
C ASN A 72 -14.16 9.72 7.21
N GLU A 73 -13.94 8.66 6.44
CA GLU A 73 -13.73 7.32 6.99
C GLU A 73 -12.36 7.19 7.71
N VAL A 74 -11.32 7.85 7.22
CA VAL A 74 -10.02 7.92 7.91
C VAL A 74 -10.13 8.68 9.21
N GLU A 75 -10.85 9.81 9.22
CA GLU A 75 -11.12 10.61 10.41
C GLU A 75 -11.84 9.76 11.48
N LYS A 76 -12.89 9.07 11.07
CA LYS A 76 -13.70 8.25 11.96
C LYS A 76 -12.95 7.03 12.50
N ASN A 77 -12.23 6.30 11.65
CA ASN A 77 -11.73 4.96 12.01
C ASN A 77 -10.22 4.92 12.32
N VAL A 78 -9.42 5.85 11.79
CA VAL A 78 -7.95 5.82 11.91
C VAL A 78 -7.43 6.93 12.81
N TRP A 79 -8.03 8.13 12.72
CA TRP A 79 -7.57 9.32 13.45
C TRP A 79 -7.50 9.14 14.97
N PRO A 80 -8.43 8.45 15.65
CA PRO A 80 -8.31 8.18 17.09
C PRO A 80 -7.04 7.41 17.45
N ALA A 81 -6.56 6.51 16.58
CA ALA A 81 -5.33 5.76 16.80
C ALA A 81 -4.07 6.64 16.61
N ILE A 82 -4.14 7.63 15.72
CA ILE A 82 -3.09 8.65 15.57
C ILE A 82 -3.04 9.55 16.80
N MET A 83 -4.20 10.08 17.22
CA MET A 83 -4.30 10.98 18.38
C MET A 83 -3.87 10.31 19.69
N SER A 84 -4.15 9.01 19.85
CA SER A 84 -3.68 8.23 21.00
C SER A 84 -2.22 7.76 20.90
N GLY A 85 -1.53 8.07 19.79
CA GLY A 85 -0.15 7.67 19.54
C GLY A 85 0.04 6.17 19.29
N LYS A 86 -1.03 5.40 19.06
CA LYS A 86 -0.96 3.99 18.65
C LYS A 86 -0.45 3.83 17.22
N VAL A 87 -0.76 4.81 16.36
CA VAL A 87 -0.22 4.93 15.01
C VAL A 87 0.65 6.16 14.96
N LYS A 88 1.92 5.98 14.57
CA LYS A 88 2.88 7.08 14.40
C LYS A 88 3.57 6.94 13.05
N PRO A 89 3.79 8.04 12.31
CA PRO A 89 4.65 7.99 11.14
C PRO A 89 6.08 7.65 11.57
N VAL A 90 6.73 6.75 10.85
CA VAL A 90 8.16 6.50 10.99
C VAL A 90 8.89 7.42 10.01
N ILE A 91 9.61 8.39 10.55
CA ILE A 91 10.33 9.38 9.76
C ILE A 91 11.80 8.96 9.72
N TYR A 92 12.29 8.71 8.51
CA TYR A 92 13.70 8.41 8.25
C TYR A 92 14.57 9.65 8.46
N GLN A 93 14.18 10.74 7.81
CA GLN A 93 14.94 11.98 7.79
C GLN A 93 14.02 13.18 7.57
N GLN A 94 14.37 14.29 8.21
CA GLN A 94 13.77 15.60 8.00
C GLN A 94 14.78 16.47 7.26
N LEU A 95 14.35 17.12 6.20
CA LEU A 95 15.15 18.02 5.37
C LEU A 95 14.39 19.35 5.21
N ALA A 96 15.11 20.45 5.00
CA ALA A 96 14.46 21.70 4.66
C ALA A 96 13.76 21.58 3.30
N LEU A 97 12.69 22.34 3.08
CA LEU A 97 11.95 22.32 1.81
C LEU A 97 12.86 22.68 0.62
N GLY A 98 13.84 23.55 0.83
CA GLY A 98 14.86 23.90 -0.16
C GLY A 98 15.80 22.76 -0.55
N GLU A 99 15.85 21.67 0.23
CA GLU A 99 16.68 20.50 0.02
C GLU A 99 15.92 19.36 -0.69
N ALA A 100 14.80 19.66 -1.37
CA ALA A 100 13.99 18.65 -2.06
C ALA A 100 14.79 17.79 -3.06
N VAL A 101 15.82 18.35 -3.70
CA VAL A 101 16.71 17.58 -4.58
C VAL A 101 17.45 16.48 -3.81
N GLU A 102 18.00 16.81 -2.65
CA GLU A 102 18.69 15.83 -1.79
C GLU A 102 17.72 14.76 -1.28
N ALA A 103 16.49 15.17 -0.92
CA ALA A 103 15.43 14.24 -0.53
C ALA A 103 15.09 13.23 -1.65
N HIS A 104 15.04 13.69 -2.91
CA HIS A 104 14.81 12.82 -4.07
C HIS A 104 15.99 11.88 -4.33
N LEU A 105 17.23 12.37 -4.27
CA LEU A 105 18.42 11.53 -4.43
C LEU A 105 18.45 10.43 -3.35
N LEU A 106 18.17 10.77 -2.09
CA LEU A 106 18.07 9.79 -1.01
C LEU A 106 17.01 8.70 -1.30
N MET A 107 15.87 9.10 -1.87
CA MET A 107 14.84 8.15 -2.25
C MET A 107 15.29 7.20 -3.37
N GLU A 108 15.99 7.71 -4.38
CA GLU A 108 16.47 6.94 -5.54
C GLU A 108 17.56 5.93 -5.17
N HIS A 109 18.46 6.27 -4.24
CA HIS A 109 19.49 5.34 -3.77
C HIS A 109 18.91 4.15 -2.98
N GLY A 110 17.64 4.22 -2.56
CA GLY A 110 16.95 3.14 -1.83
C GLY A 110 17.44 2.92 -0.39
N ASN A 111 18.30 3.81 0.12
CA ASN A 111 18.86 3.71 1.48
C ASN A 111 17.92 4.25 2.57
N HIS A 112 16.73 4.73 2.21
CA HIS A 112 15.73 5.19 3.16
C HIS A 112 14.79 4.05 3.55
N ILE A 113 14.44 4.01 4.84
CA ILE A 113 13.36 3.17 5.36
C ILE A 113 12.25 4.12 5.78
N GLU A 114 11.05 3.96 5.23
CA GLU A 114 9.86 4.75 5.57
C GLU A 114 9.85 6.16 4.95
N LYS A 115 9.55 7.22 5.73
CA LYS A 115 9.20 8.54 5.20
C LYS A 115 10.35 9.53 5.26
N VAL A 116 10.59 10.26 4.16
CA VAL A 116 11.40 11.49 4.13
C VAL A 116 10.44 12.68 4.26
N LEU A 117 10.68 13.57 5.22
CA LEU A 117 9.82 14.72 5.51
C LEU A 117 10.52 16.03 5.13
N LEU A 118 9.84 16.86 4.34
CA LEU A 118 10.29 18.22 4.04
C LEU A 118 9.62 19.21 5.00
N ILE A 119 10.44 20.05 5.64
CA ILE A 119 10.01 21.08 6.58
C ILE A 119 10.10 22.46 5.88
N PRO A 120 9.03 23.27 5.90
CA PRO A 120 9.00 24.60 5.29
C PRO A 120 10.10 25.55 5.75
#